data_AF-A0A3M8QZF4-F1
#
_entry.id   AF-A0A3M8QZF4-F1
#
_cell.length_a   1.000
_cell.length_b   1.000
_cell.length_c   1.000
_cell.angle_alpha   90.00
_cell.angle_beta   90.00
_cell.angle_gamma   90.00
#
_symmetry.space_group_name_H-M   'P 1'
#
loop_
_entity.id
_entity.type
_entity.pdbx_description
1 polymer ?
#
loop_
_entity_poly.entity_id
_entity_poly.type
_entity_poly.pdbx_seq_one_letter_code
_entity_poly.pdbx_strand_id
1 'polypeptide(L)'
;MKRFYLTLILLCSAAVAPPAYAAMGDMPGMANMGNSAKNMGAASVQTAVTQAFMAQGKINSVNPDAGTVNITHGPIKALAWPGMTMNFPVQDKSMLNGLKAGEIVDFDLAKDSTGRYAITRITPIGR
;
A
#
# COMPACT_ATOMS: atom_id res chain seq x y z
N MET A 1 2.74 9.05 -45.76
CA MET A 1 3.87 8.09 -45.81
C MET A 1 3.93 7.34 -44.49
N LYS A 2 3.90 5.99 -44.53
CA LYS A 2 4.14 5.04 -43.43
C LYS A 2 2.94 4.83 -42.47
N ARG A 3 1.92 4.06 -42.90
CA ARG A 3 1.78 2.58 -42.81
C ARG A 3 1.18 2.14 -41.46
N PHE A 4 -0.16 2.15 -41.42
CA PHE A 4 -0.98 1.45 -40.44
C PHE A 4 -0.97 -0.05 -40.78
N TYR A 5 -0.35 -0.83 -39.91
CA TYR A 5 -0.35 -2.28 -39.82
C TYR A 5 -0.55 -2.55 -38.32
N LEU A 6 -1.24 -3.54 -37.78
CA LEU A 6 -1.79 -4.78 -38.31
C LEU A 6 -2.25 -5.48 -37.02
N THR A 7 -3.55 -5.67 -36.81
CA THR A 7 -4.03 -6.52 -35.71
C THR A 7 -5.27 -7.28 -36.18
N LEU A 8 -5.01 -8.41 -36.82
CA LEU A 8 -5.94 -9.53 -36.94
C LEU A 8 -5.29 -10.70 -36.18
N ILE A 9 -5.74 -10.99 -34.96
CA ILE A 9 -5.58 -12.32 -34.36
C ILE A 9 -6.91 -12.72 -33.72
N LEU A 10 -7.49 -13.69 -34.39
CA LEU A 10 -8.63 -14.52 -34.05
C LEU A 10 -8.14 -15.60 -33.09
N LEU A 11 -8.79 -15.81 -31.94
CA LEU A 11 -8.77 -17.13 -31.30
C LEU A 11 -9.89 -17.29 -30.25
N CYS A 12 -10.76 -18.23 -30.58
CA CYS A 12 -11.79 -18.86 -29.79
C CYS A 12 -11.17 -19.68 -28.64
N SER A 13 -11.78 -19.67 -27.45
CA SER A 13 -11.76 -20.82 -26.53
C SER A 13 -12.88 -20.72 -25.49
N ALA A 14 -13.58 -21.84 -25.36
CA ALA A 14 -14.77 -22.06 -24.54
C ALA A 14 -14.44 -22.72 -23.19
N ALA A 15 -15.48 -22.80 -22.34
CA ALA A 15 -15.67 -23.64 -21.14
C ALA A 15 -14.91 -23.13 -19.89
N VAL A 16 -15.48 -23.11 -18.68
CA VAL A 16 -16.07 -24.21 -17.89
C VAL A 16 -16.89 -23.61 -16.72
N ALA A 17 -17.99 -24.24 -16.31
CA ALA A 17 -18.82 -23.85 -15.16
C ALA A 17 -18.35 -24.53 -13.84
N PRO A 18 -18.50 -23.88 -12.67
CA PRO A 18 -18.57 -24.57 -11.39
C PRO A 18 -20.03 -24.79 -10.91
N PRO A 19 -20.36 -25.95 -10.31
CA PRO A 19 -21.66 -26.19 -9.70
C PRO A 19 -21.78 -25.44 -8.36
N ALA A 20 -22.93 -24.80 -8.14
CA ALA A 20 -23.31 -24.26 -6.84
C ALA A 20 -23.71 -25.43 -5.91
N TYR A 21 -22.92 -25.68 -4.86
CA TYR A 21 -23.35 -26.53 -3.75
C TYR A 21 -24.25 -25.70 -2.83
N ALA A 22 -25.53 -26.07 -2.79
CA ALA A 22 -26.48 -25.56 -1.81
C ALA A 22 -26.15 -26.14 -0.43
N ALA A 23 -25.96 -25.24 0.55
CA ALA A 23 -25.89 -25.58 1.96
C ALA A 23 -27.32 -25.76 2.50
N MET A 24 -27.64 -26.93 3.04
CA MET A 24 -28.75 -27.13 3.97
C MET A 24 -28.25 -27.94 5.16
N GLY A 25 -28.69 -27.57 6.36
CA GLY A 25 -28.31 -28.26 7.58
C GLY A 25 -28.51 -27.41 8.82
N ASP A 26 -29.75 -27.02 9.08
CA ASP A 26 -30.23 -26.56 10.39
C ASP A 26 -29.84 -27.54 11.50
N MET A 27 -29.37 -27.03 12.64
CA MET A 27 -29.84 -27.54 13.94
C MET A 27 -29.68 -26.49 15.06
N PRO A 28 -30.70 -26.32 15.93
CA PRO A 28 -30.77 -25.25 16.92
C PRO A 28 -30.12 -25.64 18.25
N GLY A 29 -29.28 -24.75 18.79
CA GLY A 29 -28.61 -24.88 20.07
C GLY A 29 -29.07 -23.84 21.07
N MET A 30 -29.72 -24.34 22.11
CA MET A 30 -30.44 -23.67 23.21
C MET A 30 -29.59 -22.71 24.07
N ALA A 31 -30.23 -21.58 24.40
CA ALA A 31 -30.15 -20.73 25.60
C ALA A 31 -28.90 -20.77 26.52
N ASN A 32 -28.31 -19.59 26.75
CA ASN A 32 -27.94 -19.18 28.10
C ASN A 32 -28.19 -17.68 28.31
N MET A 33 -29.11 -17.39 29.23
CA MET A 33 -29.47 -16.09 29.76
C MET A 33 -28.44 -15.72 30.83
N GLY A 34 -27.81 -14.55 30.73
CA GLY A 34 -26.90 -14.06 31.77
C GLY A 34 -26.71 -12.55 31.72
N ASN A 35 -27.51 -11.84 32.50
CA ASN A 35 -27.36 -10.41 32.80
C ASN A 35 -25.91 -10.05 33.15
N SER A 36 -25.39 -8.97 32.58
CA SER A 36 -24.70 -7.91 33.35
C SER A 36 -24.46 -6.70 32.47
N ALA A 37 -25.22 -5.65 32.75
CA ALA A 37 -24.90 -4.31 32.37
C ALA A 37 -23.56 -3.88 32.98
N LYS A 38 -22.88 -2.98 32.26
CA LYS A 38 -21.88 -1.98 32.68
C LYS A 38 -20.44 -2.25 32.24
N ASN A 39 -19.95 -1.22 31.56
CA ASN A 39 -18.59 -0.74 31.37
C ASN A 39 -17.83 -1.09 30.09
N MET A 40 -17.45 0.02 29.44
CA MET A 40 -16.32 0.22 28.50
C MET A 40 -16.51 -0.41 27.12
N GLY A 41 -16.59 0.37 26.04
CA GLY A 41 -15.73 1.51 25.72
C GLY A 41 -14.68 1.03 24.74
N ALA A 42 -14.61 1.69 23.59
CA ALA A 42 -13.72 1.45 22.46
C ALA A 42 -14.01 0.14 21.68
N ALA A 43 -14.67 0.32 20.53
CA ALA A 43 -14.40 -0.49 19.37
C ALA A 43 -12.88 -0.63 19.24
N SER A 44 -12.36 -1.83 19.47
CA SER A 44 -10.98 -2.17 19.11
C SER A 44 -10.90 -2.11 17.60
N VAL A 45 -10.66 -0.90 17.08
CA VAL A 45 -9.98 -0.72 15.81
C VAL A 45 -8.62 -1.36 16.04
N GLN A 46 -8.53 -2.66 15.74
CA GLN A 46 -7.27 -3.34 15.56
C GLN A 46 -6.66 -2.66 14.33
N THR A 47 -6.00 -1.52 14.54
CA THR A 47 -5.17 -0.90 13.53
C THR A 47 -4.14 -1.96 13.21
N ALA A 48 -4.29 -2.61 12.04
CA ALA A 48 -3.29 -3.51 11.52
C ALA A 48 -1.99 -2.71 11.53
N VAL A 49 -1.06 -3.10 12.39
CA VAL A 49 0.22 -2.42 12.54
C VAL A 49 1.01 -2.83 11.31
N THR A 50 0.81 -2.13 10.20
CA THR A 50 1.61 -2.35 9.00
C THR A 50 3.05 -2.05 9.38
N GLN A 51 3.93 -3.04 9.27
CA GLN A 51 5.34 -2.88 9.60
C GLN A 51 5.92 -1.73 8.78
N ALA A 52 6.27 -0.65 9.46
CA ALA A 52 6.90 0.53 8.87
C ALA A 52 8.42 0.40 8.96
N PHE A 53 9.11 0.70 7.85
CA PHE A 53 10.56 0.69 7.74
C PHE A 53 11.04 2.12 7.57
N MET A 54 11.79 2.61 8.55
CA MET A 54 12.31 3.98 8.54
C MET A 54 13.56 4.07 7.67
N ALA A 55 13.67 5.16 6.93
CA ALA A 55 14.83 5.47 6.10
C ALA A 55 15.02 6.99 6.02
N GLN A 56 16.26 7.38 5.73
CA GLN A 56 16.63 8.77 5.48
C GLN A 56 17.21 8.89 4.07
N GLY A 57 16.94 10.00 3.41
CA GLY A 57 17.49 10.27 2.09
C GLY A 57 17.38 11.72 1.67
N LYS A 58 17.91 12.01 0.48
CA LYS A 58 17.81 13.31 -0.18
C LYS A 58 16.81 13.22 -1.34
N ILE A 59 15.86 14.15 -1.40
CA ILE A 59 14.94 14.28 -2.52
C ILE A 59 15.73 14.76 -3.74
N ASN A 60 15.63 14.05 -4.86
CA ASN A 60 16.17 14.50 -6.14
C ASN A 60 15.10 15.16 -7.00
N SER A 61 13.87 14.65 -6.98
CA SER A 61 12.73 15.22 -7.70
C SER A 61 11.40 14.77 -7.08
N VAL A 62 10.35 15.56 -7.31
CA VAL A 62 8.98 15.28 -6.85
C VAL A 62 8.07 15.25 -8.09
N ASN A 63 7.23 14.23 -8.22
CA ASN A 63 6.24 14.12 -9.29
C ASN A 63 4.82 13.97 -8.67
N PRO A 64 4.11 15.09 -8.43
CA PRO A 64 2.76 15.08 -7.85
C PRO A 64 1.73 14.36 -8.72
N ASP A 65 1.84 14.48 -10.05
CA ASP A 65 0.91 13.85 -11.00
C ASP A 65 0.97 12.34 -10.92
N ALA A 66 2.19 11.78 -10.86
CA ALA A 66 2.41 10.35 -10.69
C ALA A 66 2.26 9.89 -9.22
N GLY A 67 2.24 10.80 -8.25
CA GLY A 67 2.26 10.45 -6.82
C GLY A 67 3.55 9.76 -6.41
N THR A 68 4.69 10.22 -6.93
CA THR A 68 6.00 9.63 -6.66
C THR A 68 7.04 10.67 -6.28
N VAL A 69 8.05 10.25 -5.52
CA VAL A 69 9.21 11.06 -5.17
C VAL A 69 10.49 10.27 -5.44
N ASN A 70 11.46 10.88 -6.12
CA ASN A 70 12.77 10.29 -6.32
C ASN A 70 13.67 10.64 -5.14
N ILE A 71 14.19 9.63 -4.45
CA ILE A 71 15.03 9.81 -3.27
C ILE A 71 16.31 9.00 -3.43
N THR A 72 17.46 9.64 -3.21
CA THR A 72 18.71 8.94 -2.90
C THR A 72 18.71 8.63 -1.42
N HIS A 73 18.45 7.37 -1.07
CA HIS A 73 18.37 6.93 0.32
C HIS A 73 19.64 6.21 0.76
N GLY A 74 19.92 6.26 2.06
CA GLY A 74 20.96 5.43 2.67
C GLY A 74 20.57 3.95 2.78
N PRO A 75 21.45 3.07 3.29
CA PRO A 75 21.12 1.66 3.47
C PRO A 75 19.92 1.45 4.40
N ILE A 76 18.96 0.63 3.97
CA ILE A 76 17.78 0.24 4.77
C ILE A 76 17.98 -1.20 5.23
N LYS A 77 18.65 -1.36 6.37
CA LYS A 77 19.06 -2.67 6.90
C LYS A 77 17.88 -3.63 7.09
N ALA A 78 16.74 -3.13 7.55
CA ALA A 78 15.55 -3.93 7.80
C ALA A 78 14.97 -4.56 6.51
N LEU A 79 15.29 -3.98 5.34
CA LEU A 79 14.90 -4.50 4.03
C LEU A 79 16.07 -5.15 3.28
N ALA A 80 17.27 -5.18 3.88
CA ALA A 80 18.52 -5.55 3.23
C ALA A 80 18.80 -4.76 1.93
N TRP A 81 18.32 -3.52 1.84
CA TRP A 81 18.56 -2.66 0.68
C TRP A 81 19.82 -1.82 0.87
N PRO A 82 20.74 -1.79 -0.11
CA PRO A 82 21.86 -0.86 -0.09
C PRO A 82 21.35 0.58 -0.26
N GLY A 83 22.24 1.56 -0.03
CA GLY A 83 21.93 2.94 -0.40
C GLY A 83 21.83 3.06 -1.92
N MET A 84 20.72 3.60 -2.42
CA MET A 84 20.46 3.74 -3.84
C MET A 84 19.48 4.88 -4.13
N THR A 85 19.33 5.20 -5.41
CA THR A 85 18.39 6.21 -5.89
C THR A 85 17.22 5.52 -6.57
N MET A 86 16.00 5.76 -6.09
CA MET A 86 14.80 5.18 -6.71
C MET A 86 13.57 6.06 -6.54
N ASN A 87 12.56 5.80 -7.36
CA ASN A 87 11.24 6.41 -7.26
C ASN A 87 10.40 5.63 -6.26
N PHE A 88 9.92 6.33 -5.24
CA PHE A 88 8.99 5.79 -4.26
C PHE A 88 7.59 6.34 -4.52
N PRO A 89 6.57 5.48 -4.65
CA PRO A 89 5.18 5.94 -4.58
C PRO A 89 4.86 6.40 -3.16
N VAL A 90 4.01 7.41 -3.02
CA VAL A 90 3.42 7.81 -1.74
C VAL A 90 2.03 7.22 -1.58
N GLN A 91 1.63 6.93 -0.34
CA GLN A 91 0.29 6.45 -0.04
C GLN A 91 -0.78 7.52 -0.31
N ASP A 92 -0.45 8.79 -0.03
CA ASP A 92 -1.29 9.94 -0.34
C ASP A 92 -0.46 11.01 -1.08
N LYS A 93 -0.96 11.48 -2.22
CA LYS A 93 -0.34 12.54 -3.02
C LYS A 93 -0.18 13.85 -2.24
N SER A 94 -1.06 14.12 -1.27
CA SER A 94 -1.00 15.31 -0.43
C SER A 94 0.32 15.41 0.35
N MET A 95 0.98 14.27 0.61
CA MET A 95 2.28 14.21 1.29
C MET A 95 3.42 14.85 0.49
N LEU A 96 3.25 15.00 -0.82
CA LEU A 96 4.24 15.63 -1.70
C LEU A 96 4.18 17.16 -1.62
N ASN A 97 3.14 17.72 -1.02
CA ASN A 97 2.94 19.16 -0.96
C ASN A 97 4.04 19.84 -0.15
N GLY A 98 4.67 20.83 -0.77
CA GLY A 98 5.74 21.62 -0.15
C GLY A 98 7.07 20.88 -0.04
N LEU A 99 7.20 19.63 -0.50
CA LEU A 99 8.49 18.97 -0.67
C LEU A 99 9.23 19.54 -1.88
N LYS A 100 10.56 19.64 -1.79
CA LYS A 100 11.38 20.18 -2.87
C LYS A 100 12.69 19.39 -3.04
N ALA A 101 13.19 19.37 -4.27
CA ALA A 101 14.48 18.77 -4.58
C ALA A 101 15.59 19.40 -3.73
N GLY A 102 16.54 18.57 -3.29
CA GLY A 102 17.63 18.95 -2.41
C GLY A 102 17.35 18.82 -0.91
N GLU A 103 16.09 18.68 -0.49
CA GLU A 103 15.76 18.46 0.93
C GLU A 103 16.24 17.09 1.42
N ILE A 104 16.76 17.07 2.65
CA ILE A 104 16.97 15.85 3.41
C ILE A 104 15.66 15.51 4.11
N VAL A 105 15.24 14.26 4.02
CA VAL A 105 13.98 13.77 4.60
C VAL A 105 14.19 12.48 5.37
N ASP A 106 13.45 12.35 6.46
CA ASP A 106 13.13 11.07 7.07
C ASP A 106 11.80 10.58 6.48
N PHE A 107 11.71 9.30 6.16
CA PHE A 107 10.50 8.71 5.61
C PHE A 107 10.28 7.28 6.09
N ASP A 108 9.01 6.89 6.17
CA ASP A 108 8.57 5.56 6.55
C ASP A 108 8.04 4.85 5.31
N LEU A 109 8.49 3.61 5.09
CA LEU A 109 8.00 2.72 4.05
C LEU A 109 7.11 1.64 4.64
N ALA A 110 6.03 1.31 3.97
CA ALA A 110 5.22 0.15 4.30
C ALA A 110 4.77 -0.55 3.02
N LYS A 111 4.43 -1.85 3.11
CA LYS A 111 3.82 -2.55 1.98
C LYS A 111 2.38 -2.08 1.82
N ASP A 112 2.01 -1.68 0.61
CA ASP A 112 0.62 -1.44 0.23
C ASP A 112 -0.16 -2.77 0.11
N SER A 113 -1.46 -2.68 -0.22
CA SER A 113 -2.31 -3.85 -0.43
C SER A 113 -1.86 -4.77 -1.58
N THR A 114 -0.98 -4.29 -2.46
CA THR A 114 -0.39 -5.04 -3.57
C THR A 114 0.97 -5.66 -3.22
N GLY A 115 1.46 -5.43 -1.99
CA GLY A 115 2.75 -5.89 -1.51
C GLY A 115 3.95 -5.03 -1.93
N ARG A 116 3.72 -3.86 -2.54
CA ARG A 116 4.77 -2.93 -2.97
C ARG A 116 5.07 -1.93 -1.87
N TYR A 117 6.34 -1.50 -1.75
CA TYR A 117 6.70 -0.48 -0.77
C TYR A 117 6.27 0.91 -1.24
N ALA A 118 5.53 1.60 -0.38
CA ALA A 118 5.12 2.98 -0.55
C ALA A 118 5.48 3.78 0.71
N ILE A 119 5.73 5.08 0.51
CA ILE A 119 5.98 6.02 1.60
C ILE A 119 4.65 6.33 2.28
N THR A 120 4.58 6.06 3.58
CA THR A 120 3.41 6.32 4.43
C THR A 120 3.59 7.56 5.31
N ARG A 121 4.84 7.99 5.51
CA ARG A 121 5.18 9.26 6.16
C ARG A 121 6.46 9.82 5.56
N ILE A 122 6.54 11.14 5.40
CA ILE A 122 7.74 11.84 4.95
C ILE A 122 7.86 13.17 5.69
N THR A 123 9.06 13.52 6.15
CA THR A 123 9.31 14.71 6.96
C THR A 123 10.67 15.30 6.61
N PRO A 124 10.73 16.56 6.14
CA PRO A 124 11.98 17.27 5.94
C PRO A 124 12.74 17.51 7.24
N ILE A 125 14.05 17.28 7.22
CA ILE A 125 14.96 17.49 8.34
C ILE A 125 15.67 18.83 8.12
N GLY A 126 15.45 19.79 9.03
CA GLY A 126 16.16 21.09 9.01
C GLY A 126 15.45 22.21 8.24
N ARG A 127 14.13 22.33 8.39
CA ARG A 127 13.40 23.54 8.01
C ARG A 127 13.53 24.65 9.04
#